data_AF-A0A498LDN0-F1
#
_entry.id   AF-A0A498LDN0-F1
#
_cell.length_a   1.000
_cell.length_b   1.000
_cell.length_c   1.000
_cell.angle_alpha   90.00
_cell.angle_beta   90.00
_cell.angle_gamma   90.00
#
_symmetry.space_group_name_H-M   'P 1'
#
loop_
_entity.id
_entity.type
_entity.pdbx_description
1 polymer ?
#
loop_
_entity_poly.entity_id
_entity_poly.type
_entity_poly.pdbx_seq_one_letter_code
_entity_poly.pdbx_strand_id
1 'polypeptide(L)'
;MALLTSSEFQEFADRNGIRHVTTAPYHPSSNGQAERMVQTTKEALSRITKGEWQTRLARFLLSQHITPNSSTGKSPAELLMNRQLTTALDRLHPDHGEDMLRKLELNAAKRV
;
A
#
# COMPACT_ATOMS: atom_id res chain seq x y z
N MET A 1 -8.09 23.95 2.95
CA MET A 1 -6.74 24.24 2.43
C MET A 1 -5.86 25.05 3.39
N ALA A 2 -6.41 25.89 4.28
CA ALA A 2 -5.62 26.78 5.14
C ALA A 2 -4.84 26.14 6.31
N LEU A 3 -5.18 24.90 6.73
CA LEU A 3 -4.54 24.25 7.88
C LEU A 3 -3.08 23.89 7.65
N LEU A 4 -2.70 23.55 6.41
CA LEU A 4 -1.31 23.22 6.07
C LEU A 4 -0.46 24.47 5.82
N THR A 5 -1.08 25.64 5.70
CA THR A 5 -0.39 26.92 5.49
C THR A 5 -0.41 27.80 6.74
N SER A 6 -0.84 27.26 7.89
CA SER A 6 -0.83 28.02 9.15
C SER A 6 0.58 28.15 9.70
N SER A 7 0.81 29.21 10.49
CA SER A 7 2.09 29.41 11.16
C SER A 7 2.42 28.27 12.11
N GLU A 8 1.42 27.67 12.76
CA GLU A 8 1.65 26.54 13.67
C GLU A 8 2.19 25.30 12.92
N PHE A 9 1.65 25.01 11.72
CA PHE A 9 2.14 23.89 10.93
C PHE A 9 3.53 24.15 10.36
N GLN A 10 3.82 25.39 9.96
CA GLN A 10 5.15 25.75 9.49
C GLN A 10 6.20 25.57 10.59
N GLU A 11 5.92 26.07 11.80
CA GLU A 11 6.81 25.89 12.94
C GLU A 11 6.99 24.41 13.31
N PHE A 12 5.93 23.60 13.23
CA PHE A 12 6.03 22.16 13.40
C PHE A 12 6.94 21.51 12.34
N ALA A 13 6.79 21.87 11.07
CA ALA A 13 7.62 21.34 9.99
C ALA A 13 9.09 21.71 10.18
N ASP A 14 9.38 22.96 10.50
CA ASP A 14 10.73 23.47 10.72
C ASP A 14 11.42 22.78 11.90
N ARG A 15 10.71 22.60 13.02
CA ARG A 15 11.23 21.89 14.21
C ARG A 15 11.54 20.41 13.93
N ASN A 16 10.84 19.79 12.98
CA ASN A 16 11.06 18.39 12.60
C ASN A 16 11.97 18.23 11.37
N GLY A 17 12.52 19.33 10.83
CA GLY A 17 13.35 19.30 9.62
C GLY A 17 12.60 18.86 8.35
N ILE A 18 11.27 19.05 8.33
CA ILE A 18 10.41 18.66 7.21
C ILE A 18 10.34 19.81 6.22
N ARG A 19 10.83 19.60 5.00
CA ARG A 19 10.64 20.55 3.91
C ARG A 19 9.20 20.50 3.40
N HIS A 20 8.37 21.42 3.86
CA HIS A 20 6.99 21.55 3.38
C HIS A 20 6.97 22.19 1.98
N VAL A 21 6.52 21.43 0.98
CA VAL A 21 6.38 21.89 -0.41
C VAL A 21 4.91 22.09 -0.71
N THR A 22 4.52 23.32 -1.04
CA THR A 22 3.16 23.66 -1.45
C THR A 22 3.07 23.73 -2.97
N THR A 23 1.95 23.26 -3.51
CA THR A 23 1.64 23.37 -4.94
C THR A 23 0.92 24.67 -5.21
N ALA A 24 1.16 25.27 -6.38
CA ALA A 24 0.47 26.48 -6.79
C ALA A 24 -1.06 26.28 -6.73
N PRO A 25 -1.82 27.31 -6.31
CA PRO A 25 -3.27 27.31 -6.45
C PRO A 25 -3.65 27.00 -7.91
N TYR A 26 -4.72 26.24 -8.11
CA TYR A 26 -5.21 25.81 -9.43
C TYR A 26 -4.32 24.82 -10.20
N HIS A 27 -3.38 24.13 -9.53
CA HIS A 27 -2.62 23.03 -10.11
C HIS A 27 -2.90 21.67 -9.41
N PRO A 28 -4.14 21.14 -9.50
CA PRO A 28 -4.55 19.93 -8.77
C PRO A 28 -3.81 18.66 -9.23
N SER A 29 -3.28 18.65 -10.46
CA SER A 29 -2.48 17.55 -11.01
C SER A 29 -1.29 17.17 -10.14
N SER A 30 -0.67 18.13 -9.43
CA SER A 30 0.46 17.84 -8.54
C SER A 30 0.08 17.01 -7.31
N ASN A 31 -1.20 16.99 -6.93
CA ASN A 31 -1.71 16.21 -5.80
C ASN A 31 -2.59 15.02 -6.24
N GLY A 32 -2.61 14.71 -7.54
CA GLY A 32 -3.55 13.73 -8.11
C GLY A 32 -3.43 12.32 -7.52
N GLN A 33 -2.24 11.91 -7.08
CA GLN A 33 -2.06 10.60 -6.45
C GLN A 33 -2.72 10.52 -5.07
N ALA A 34 -2.62 11.58 -4.27
CA ALA A 34 -3.30 11.65 -2.98
C ALA A 34 -4.83 11.69 -3.17
N GLU A 35 -5.31 12.47 -4.15
CA GLU A 35 -6.73 12.55 -4.48
C GLU A 35 -7.29 11.20 -4.94
N ARG A 36 -6.56 10.50 -5.82
CA ARG A 36 -6.92 9.15 -6.26
C ARG A 36 -6.99 8.17 -5.08
N MET A 37 -6.01 8.21 -4.18
CA MET A 37 -6.02 7.37 -2.99
C MET A 37 -7.23 7.66 -2.08
N VAL A 38 -7.58 8.93 -1.90
CA VAL A 38 -8.78 9.32 -1.14
C VAL A 38 -10.05 8.78 -1.81
N GLN A 39 -10.15 8.87 -3.13
CA GLN A 39 -11.27 8.30 -3.88
C GLN A 39 -11.35 6.77 -3.67
N THR A 40 -10.27 6.04 -3.89
CA THR A 40 -10.21 4.59 -3.69
C THR A 40 -10.57 4.20 -2.25
N THR A 41 -10.10 4.96 -1.27
CA THR A 41 -10.42 4.74 0.15
C THR A 41 -11.91 4.90 0.42
N LYS A 42 -12.53 5.97 -0.09
CA LYS A 42 -13.98 6.21 0.08
C LYS A 42 -14.81 5.11 -0.57
N GLU A 43 -14.45 4.70 -1.79
CA GLU A 43 -15.14 3.63 -2.52
C GLU A 43 -15.00 2.27 -1.83
N ALA A 44 -13.82 1.96 -1.29
CA ALA A 44 -13.61 0.71 -0.57
C ALA A 44 -14.37 0.68 0.75
N LEU A 45 -14.32 1.77 1.52
CA LEU A 45 -14.99 1.85 2.83
C LEU A 45 -16.51 1.92 2.71
N SER A 46 -17.06 2.47 1.61
CA SER A 46 -18.51 2.44 1.36
C SER A 46 -19.04 1.03 1.10
N ARG A 47 -18.21 0.15 0.52
CA ARG A 47 -18.55 -1.27 0.28
C ARG A 47 -18.42 -2.14 1.53
N ILE A 48 -17.47 -1.84 2.41
CA ILE A 48 -17.30 -2.56 3.67
C ILE A 48 -18.32 -2.01 4.67
N THR A 49 -19.47 -2.66 4.85
CA THR A 49 -20.55 -2.15 5.72
C THR A 49 -20.56 -2.76 7.13
N LYS A 50 -19.80 -3.84 7.36
CA LYS A 50 -19.81 -4.62 8.61
C LYS A 50 -18.60 -4.37 9.49
N GLY A 51 -18.84 -4.31 10.80
CA GLY A 51 -17.81 -4.18 11.85
C GLY A 51 -17.50 -2.74 12.25
N GLU A 52 -16.76 -2.61 13.35
CA GLU A 52 -16.30 -1.33 13.89
C GLU A 52 -15.49 -0.53 12.86
N TRP A 53 -15.64 0.80 12.88
CA TRP A 53 -15.00 1.71 11.94
C TRP A 53 -13.47 1.51 11.85
N GLN A 54 -12.83 1.42 13.01
CA GLN A 54 -11.38 1.23 13.13
C GLN A 54 -10.94 -0.09 12.48
N THR A 55 -11.72 -1.15 12.68
CA THR A 55 -11.45 -2.47 12.08
C THR A 55 -11.61 -2.43 10.57
N ARG A 56 -12.63 -1.73 10.06
CA ARG A 56 -12.86 -1.55 8.62
C ARG A 56 -11.70 -0.81 7.97
N LEU A 57 -11.26 0.30 8.58
CA LEU A 57 -10.13 1.08 8.12
C LEU A 57 -8.83 0.27 8.16
N ALA A 58 -8.55 -0.43 9.26
CA ALA A 58 -7.35 -1.25 9.41
C ALA A 58 -7.29 -2.37 8.35
N ARG A 59 -8.42 -3.04 8.08
CA ARG A 59 -8.51 -4.06 7.03
C ARG A 59 -8.27 -3.48 5.65
N PHE A 60 -8.88 -2.33 5.33
CA PHE A 60 -8.64 -1.64 4.08
C PHE A 60 -7.16 -1.29 3.90
N LEU A 61 -6.53 -0.67 4.91
CA LEU A 61 -5.12 -0.28 4.86
C LEU A 61 -4.21 -1.50 4.67
N LEU A 62 -4.47 -2.59 5.37
CA LEU A 62 -3.72 -3.84 5.19
C LEU A 62 -3.85 -4.34 3.74
N SER A 63 -5.06 -4.43 3.20
CA SER A 63 -5.27 -4.84 1.81
C SER A 63 -4.56 -3.91 0.81
N GLN A 64 -4.60 -2.60 1.04
CA GLN A 64 -3.92 -1.63 0.18
C GLN A 64 -2.39 -1.81 0.22
N HIS A 65 -1.83 -2.05 1.41
CA HIS A 65 -0.38 -2.22 1.60
C HIS A 65 0.19 -3.52 1.02
N ILE A 66 -0.60 -4.59 0.92
CA ILE A 66 -0.16 -5.88 0.37
C ILE A 66 -0.50 -6.06 -1.12
N THR A 67 -1.39 -5.25 -1.69
CA THR A 67 -1.79 -5.40 -3.09
C THR A 67 -0.72 -4.81 -4.01
N PRO A 68 -0.14 -5.59 -4.93
CA PRO A 68 0.83 -5.08 -5.90
C PRO A 68 0.22 -4.00 -6.80
N ASN A 69 0.96 -2.92 -7.03
CA ASN A 69 0.55 -1.88 -7.97
C ASN A 69 0.87 -2.33 -9.41
N SER A 70 -0.10 -2.26 -10.31
CA SER A 70 0.02 -2.67 -11.71
C SER A 70 1.19 -2.03 -12.47
N SER A 71 1.55 -0.79 -12.15
CA SER A 71 2.67 -0.10 -12.81
C SER A 71 4.04 -0.55 -12.31
N THR A 72 4.15 -0.99 -11.05
CA THR A 72 5.45 -1.31 -10.42
C THR A 72 5.67 -2.79 -10.15
N GLY A 73 4.60 -3.60 -10.23
CA GLY A 73 4.61 -5.01 -9.84
C GLY A 73 4.84 -5.27 -8.35
N LYS A 74 5.04 -4.22 -7.54
CA LYS A 74 5.32 -4.30 -6.10
C LYS A 74 4.21 -3.63 -5.30
N SER A 75 3.98 -4.15 -4.11
CA SER A 75 3.04 -3.58 -3.14
C SER A 75 3.65 -2.37 -2.42
N PRO A 76 2.82 -1.45 -1.88
CA PRO A 76 3.32 -0.32 -1.10
C PRO A 76 4.18 -0.75 0.11
N ALA A 77 3.84 -1.84 0.80
CA ALA A 77 4.63 -2.33 1.91
C ALA A 77 6.01 -2.84 1.47
N GLU A 78 6.11 -3.49 0.32
CA GLU A 78 7.40 -3.90 -0.23
C GLU A 78 8.26 -2.70 -0.61
N LEU A 79 7.69 -1.67 -1.21
CA LEU A 79 8.43 -0.45 -1.56
C LEU A 79 8.89 0.31 -0.32
N LEU A 80 8.10 0.32 0.75
CA LEU A 80 8.40 1.04 1.99
C LEU A 80 9.36 0.28 2.92
N MET A 81 9.14 -1.03 3.09
CA MET A 81 9.83 -1.85 4.09
C MET A 81 10.82 -2.84 3.47
N ASN A 82 10.92 -2.91 2.15
CA ASN A 82 11.73 -3.87 1.41
C ASN A 82 11.46 -5.33 1.78
N ARG A 83 10.21 -5.65 2.15
CA ARG A 83 9.75 -7.01 2.46
C ARG A 83 8.27 -7.19 2.14
N GLN A 84 7.87 -8.42 1.87
CA GLN A 84 6.45 -8.81 1.81
C GLN A 84 5.90 -9.01 3.22
N LEU A 85 4.70 -8.48 3.46
CA LEU A 85 3.99 -8.72 4.73
C LEU A 85 3.30 -10.07 4.67
N THR A 86 3.45 -10.87 5.73
CA THR A 86 2.72 -12.13 5.86
C THR A 86 1.28 -11.88 6.33
N THR A 87 0.33 -12.45 5.63
CA THR A 87 -1.11 -12.35 5.87
C THR A 87 -1.72 -13.72 6.18
N ALA A 88 -3.00 -13.75 6.50
CA ALA A 88 -3.72 -15.01 6.70
C ALA A 88 -3.77 -15.86 5.41
N LEU A 89 -3.77 -15.22 4.23
CA LEU A 89 -3.79 -15.92 2.94
C LEU A 89 -2.49 -16.70 2.70
N ASP A 90 -1.35 -16.12 3.09
CA ASP A 90 -0.03 -16.77 2.97
C ASP A 90 0.10 -17.99 3.88
N ARG A 91 -0.73 -18.05 4.95
CA ARG A 91 -0.81 -19.21 5.86
C ARG A 91 -1.81 -20.27 5.40
N LEU A 92 -2.75 -19.89 4.53
CA LEU A 92 -3.80 -20.79 4.02
C LEU A 92 -3.31 -21.64 2.86
N HIS A 93 -2.35 -21.15 2.08
CA HIS A 93 -1.76 -21.88 0.96
C HIS A 93 -0.27 -22.11 1.24
N PRO A 94 0.16 -23.31 1.67
CA PRO A 94 1.56 -23.65 1.55
C PRO A 94 1.92 -23.52 0.07
N ASP A 95 2.90 -22.69 -0.26
CA ASP A 95 3.35 -22.52 -1.64
C ASP A 95 4.02 -23.82 -2.12
N HIS A 96 3.20 -24.75 -2.57
CA HIS A 96 3.65 -25.99 -3.21
C HIS A 96 4.14 -25.72 -4.64
N GLY A 97 4.15 -24.47 -5.12
CA GLY A 97 4.62 -24.11 -6.45
C GLY A 97 6.12 -24.35 -6.58
N GLU A 98 6.92 -23.88 -5.62
CA GLU A 98 8.36 -24.17 -5.58
C GLU A 98 8.63 -25.68 -5.43
N ASP A 99 7.89 -26.36 -4.54
CA ASP A 99 8.01 -27.81 -4.37
C ASP A 99 7.64 -28.60 -5.65
N MET A 100 6.64 -28.13 -6.42
CA MET A 100 6.29 -28.72 -7.72
C MET A 100 7.36 -28.48 -8.76
N LEU A 101 7.89 -27.27 -8.88
CA LEU A 101 8.96 -26.93 -9.82
C LEU A 101 10.22 -27.75 -9.51
N ARG A 102 10.59 -27.84 -8.23
CA ARG A 102 11.72 -28.68 -7.77
C ARG A 102 11.53 -30.15 -8.11
N LYS A 103 10.31 -30.67 -7.92
CA LYS A 103 9.96 -32.06 -8.31
C LYS A 103 10.04 -32.27 -9.82
N LEU A 104 9.61 -31.30 -10.62
CA LEU A 104 9.70 -31.37 -12.08
C LEU A 104 11.16 -31.36 -12.56
N GLU A 105 12.00 -30.48 -12.00
CA GLU A 105 13.44 -30.42 -12.29
C GLU A 105 14.16 -31.71 -11.87
N LEU A 106 13.88 -32.23 -10.67
CA LEU A 106 14.42 -33.50 -10.18
C LEU A 106 14.00 -34.69 -11.05
N ASN A 107 12.77 -34.70 -11.56
CA ASN A 107 12.28 -35.74 -12.45
C ASN A 107 12.87 -35.64 -13.86
N ALA A 108 13.15 -34.43 -14.35
CA ALA A 108 13.85 -34.22 -15.61
C ALA A 108 15.32 -34.67 -15.51
N ALA A 109 16.00 -34.39 -14.40
CA ALA A 109 17.38 -34.81 -14.15
C ALA A 109 17.55 -36.33 -13.96
N LYS A 110 16.50 -37.05 -13.56
CA LYS A 110 16.49 -38.53 -13.45
C LYS A 110 16.21 -39.26 -14.76
N ARG A 111 15.83 -38.55 -15.82
CA ARG A 111 15.50 -39.10 -17.15
C ARG A 111 16.65 -38.98 -18.16
N VAL A 112 17.79 -38.46 -17.74
CA VAL A 112 19.07 -38.43 -18.46
C VAL A 112 20.02 -39.42 -17.78
#